data_AF-A0AAJ0V3J5-F1
#
_entry.id   AF-A0AAJ0V3J5-F1
#
_cell.length_a   1.000
_cell.length_b   1.000
_cell.length_c   1.000
_cell.angle_alpha   90.00
_cell.angle_beta   90.00
_cell.angle_gamma   90.00
#
_symmetry.space_group_name_H-M   'P 1'
#
loop_
_entity.id
_entity.type
_entity.pdbx_description
1 polymer ?
#
loop_
_entity_poly.entity_id
_entity_poly.type
_entity_poly.pdbx_seq_one_letter_code
_entity_poly.pdbx_strand_id
1 'polypeptide(L)'
;MNRPDKSSKARAALDQLFSGMAPADAQQRASRPGNPFEAAGDPAGADGRVEVTLSTRIQLRGYPGADAFMKRMAEAWGLAWGPYDAVRATATLPAGWRSRRLPEVTQIVDERDVLRAESSLQGGEMSYLKVHPRYYIDARKGFGWRKSSKASDDPDLDGPDWNCYVMDREKSVEVHEMTTSSSKADLDNARATLLKWLDEHYPKHRDPFAYWTDCERPL
;
A
#
# COMPACT_ATOMS: atom_id res chain seq x y z
N MET A 1 -23.99 -29.41 52.87
CA MET A 1 -22.80 -29.59 52.00
C MET A 1 -22.36 -28.23 51.47
N ASN A 2 -21.19 -27.74 51.86
CA ASN A 2 -20.58 -26.51 51.31
C ASN A 2 -19.27 -26.87 50.59
N ARG A 3 -19.21 -26.61 49.28
CA ARG A 3 -17.99 -26.79 48.46
C ARG A 3 -17.05 -25.60 48.73
N PRO A 4 -15.77 -25.80 49.07
CA PRO A 4 -14.84 -24.70 49.23
C PRO A 4 -14.43 -24.10 47.88
N ASP A 5 -14.48 -22.77 47.81
CA ASP A 5 -14.19 -21.93 46.63
C ASP A 5 -12.76 -22.08 46.10
N LYS A 6 -12.64 -22.70 44.93
CA LYS A 6 -11.38 -22.79 44.15
C LYS A 6 -10.81 -21.40 43.78
N SER A 7 -11.61 -20.34 43.85
CA SER A 7 -11.20 -18.96 43.54
C SER A 7 -10.21 -18.39 44.57
N SER A 8 -10.32 -18.77 45.85
CA SER A 8 -9.47 -18.19 46.91
C SER A 8 -8.04 -18.72 46.89
N LYS A 9 -7.86 -19.99 46.49
CA LYS A 9 -6.52 -20.59 46.31
C LYS A 9 -5.78 -20.02 45.09
N ALA A 10 -6.49 -19.71 44.01
CA ALA A 10 -5.89 -19.13 42.81
C ALA A 10 -5.36 -17.70 43.05
N ARG A 11 -6.06 -16.89 43.86
CA ARG A 11 -5.60 -15.55 44.26
C ARG A 11 -4.36 -15.60 45.16
N ALA A 12 -4.34 -16.50 46.15
CA ALA A 12 -3.17 -16.66 47.02
C ALA A 12 -1.91 -17.17 46.28
N ALA A 13 -2.09 -17.97 45.21
CA ALA A 13 -0.99 -18.44 44.38
C ALA A 13 -0.41 -17.34 43.47
N LEU A 14 -1.22 -16.36 43.07
CA LEU A 14 -0.75 -15.21 42.29
C LEU A 14 0.06 -14.23 43.14
N ASP A 15 -0.34 -13.96 44.39
CA ASP A 15 0.42 -13.08 45.28
C ASP A 15 1.82 -13.63 45.61
N GLN A 16 1.99 -14.97 45.67
CA GLN A 16 3.30 -15.59 45.87
C GLN A 16 4.23 -15.51 44.65
N LEU A 17 3.69 -15.31 43.43
CA LEU A 17 4.50 -15.15 42.21
C LEU A 17 5.10 -13.73 42.08
N PHE A 18 4.55 -12.73 42.78
CA PHE A 18 4.99 -11.32 42.67
C PHE A 18 5.62 -10.74 43.93
N SER A 19 5.69 -11.50 45.03
CA SER A 19 6.28 -11.05 46.31
C SER A 19 7.82 -11.04 46.34
N GLY A 20 8.49 -11.25 45.20
CA GLY A 20 9.94 -11.46 45.09
C GLY A 20 10.74 -10.37 44.34
N MET A 21 10.17 -9.20 44.06
CA MET A 21 10.94 -8.06 43.50
C MET A 21 11.19 -7.00 44.58
N ALA A 22 12.43 -6.97 45.07
CA ALA A 22 12.94 -5.92 45.95
C ALA A 22 12.91 -4.55 45.24
N PRO A 23 12.78 -3.43 45.98
CA PRO A 23 12.81 -2.11 45.39
C PRO A 23 14.27 -1.75 45.08
N ALA A 24 14.61 -1.69 43.79
CA ALA A 24 15.81 -0.99 43.34
C ALA A 24 15.42 0.44 42.99
N ASP A 25 15.73 1.36 43.89
CA ASP A 25 15.73 2.79 43.61
C ASP A 25 16.76 3.13 42.52
N ALA A 26 16.32 4.05 41.66
CA ALA A 26 17.10 5.04 40.92
C ALA A 26 17.85 4.64 39.62
N GLN A 27 17.57 5.45 38.59
CA GLN A 27 18.21 5.58 37.27
C GLN A 27 18.03 4.43 36.26
N GLN A 28 16.99 4.54 35.42
CA GLN A 28 17.18 4.55 33.96
C GLN A 28 15.92 5.08 33.25
N ARG A 29 16.08 6.24 32.61
CA ARG A 29 15.19 6.72 31.55
C ARG A 29 15.25 5.71 30.40
N ALA A 30 14.39 4.71 30.41
CA ALA A 30 14.15 3.84 29.28
C ALA A 30 12.75 4.16 28.76
N SER A 31 12.72 4.64 27.53
CA SER A 31 11.56 5.04 26.75
C SER A 31 10.40 4.08 26.93
N ARG A 32 9.22 4.64 27.23
CA ARG A 32 7.94 3.95 27.13
C ARG A 32 7.87 3.29 25.73
N PRO A 33 7.58 2.00 25.60
CA PRO A 33 7.41 1.38 24.30
C PRO A 33 6.30 2.14 23.55
N GLY A 34 6.63 2.70 22.39
CA GLY A 34 5.65 3.28 21.48
C GLY A 34 4.60 2.24 21.09
N ASN A 35 3.42 2.71 20.72
CA ASN A 35 2.31 1.87 20.30
C ASN A 35 2.76 0.89 19.18
N PRO A 36 2.63 -0.43 19.35
CA PRO A 36 3.09 -1.42 18.35
C PRO A 36 2.27 -1.39 17.05
N PHE A 37 1.15 -0.66 17.00
CA PHE A 37 0.36 -0.43 15.79
C PHE A 37 0.74 0.85 15.05
N GLU A 38 1.65 1.65 15.62
CA GLU A 38 2.14 2.86 14.99
C GLU A 38 3.29 2.47 14.06
N ALA A 39 3.02 2.48 12.76
CA ALA A 39 4.05 2.23 11.76
C ALA A 39 5.16 3.28 11.95
N ALA A 40 6.40 2.83 12.10
CA ALA A 40 7.57 3.70 12.16
C ALA A 40 7.72 4.42 10.80
N GLY A 41 7.05 5.57 10.66
CA GLY A 41 7.24 6.50 9.56
C GLY A 41 8.53 7.28 9.75
N ASP A 42 9.04 7.84 8.66
CA ASP A 42 10.17 8.75 8.72
C ASP A 42 9.80 10.03 9.47
N PRO A 43 10.68 10.57 10.33
CA PRO A 43 10.39 11.78 11.09
C PRO A 43 10.17 12.95 10.12
N ALA A 44 9.03 13.62 10.24
CA ALA A 44 8.77 14.85 9.49
C ALA A 44 9.69 15.97 10.00
N GLY A 45 10.28 16.73 9.08
CA GLY A 45 11.02 17.95 9.36
C GLY A 45 10.13 19.03 9.99
N ALA A 46 10.74 20.11 10.48
CA ALA A 46 10.02 21.22 11.12
C ALA A 46 8.99 21.91 10.20
N ASP A 47 9.10 21.69 8.89
CA ASP A 47 8.19 22.15 7.84
C ASP A 47 7.11 21.12 7.44
N GLY A 48 7.04 19.98 8.13
CA GLY A 48 6.11 18.90 7.84
C GLY A 48 6.46 18.05 6.61
N ARG A 49 7.65 18.26 6.01
CA ARG A 49 8.14 17.44 4.90
C ARG A 49 8.86 16.20 5.41
N VAL A 50 8.84 15.12 4.63
CA VAL A 50 9.43 13.85 5.02
C VAL A 50 10.55 13.49 4.06
N GLU A 51 11.73 13.15 4.59
CA GLU A 51 12.83 12.60 3.80
C GLU A 51 12.70 11.08 3.69
N VAL A 52 12.79 10.56 2.46
CA VAL A 52 12.65 9.14 2.17
C VAL A 52 13.81 8.66 1.30
N THR A 53 14.23 7.41 1.50
CA THR A 53 15.20 6.75 0.60
C THR A 53 14.47 5.82 -0.35
N LEU A 54 14.64 6.05 -1.64
CA LEU A 54 13.98 5.29 -2.71
C LEU A 54 15.01 4.63 -3.63
N SER A 55 14.60 3.57 -4.32
CA SER A 55 15.46 2.94 -5.32
C SER A 55 15.55 3.80 -6.59
N THR A 56 16.72 3.83 -7.23
CA THR A 56 16.89 4.40 -8.58
C THR A 56 16.58 3.38 -9.69
N ARG A 57 16.22 2.14 -9.35
CA ARG A 57 15.77 1.12 -10.33
C ARG A 57 14.30 1.32 -10.68
N ILE A 58 14.05 2.27 -11.56
CA ILE A 58 12.70 2.73 -11.89
C ILE A 58 12.05 1.82 -12.93
N GLN A 59 10.78 1.47 -12.73
CA GLN A 59 9.94 0.95 -13.82
C GLN A 59 9.57 2.09 -14.76
N LEU A 60 10.34 2.26 -15.85
CA LEU A 60 10.35 3.48 -16.67
C LEU A 60 9.05 3.83 -17.39
N ARG A 61 8.04 2.95 -17.51
CA ARG A 61 6.67 3.26 -18.00
C ARG A 61 6.56 4.28 -19.16
N GLY A 62 7.44 4.19 -20.17
CA GLY A 62 7.41 5.07 -21.35
C GLY A 62 8.30 6.32 -21.28
N TYR A 63 9.09 6.49 -20.22
CA TYR A 63 10.10 7.54 -20.10
C TYR A 63 11.44 7.09 -20.72
N PRO A 64 12.20 8.01 -21.33
CA PRO A 64 13.44 7.68 -22.05
C PRO A 64 14.59 7.23 -21.14
N GLY A 65 14.51 7.51 -19.84
CA GLY A 65 15.52 7.13 -18.86
C GLY A 65 15.15 7.55 -17.44
N ALA A 66 15.98 7.14 -16.48
CA ALA A 66 15.78 7.41 -15.06
C ALA A 66 15.72 8.91 -14.74
N ASP A 67 16.64 9.71 -15.31
CA ASP A 67 16.70 11.15 -15.05
C ASP A 67 15.44 11.88 -15.53
N ALA A 68 14.93 11.54 -16.72
CA ALA A 68 13.69 12.11 -17.25
C ALA A 68 12.49 11.75 -16.38
N PHE A 69 12.44 10.51 -15.89
CA PHE A 69 11.40 10.06 -14.97
C PHE A 69 11.47 10.80 -13.63
N MET A 70 12.65 10.87 -13.01
CA MET A 70 12.86 11.54 -11.73
C MET A 70 12.54 13.03 -11.83
N LYS A 71 12.95 13.70 -12.91
CA LYS A 71 12.59 15.09 -13.18
C LYS A 71 11.07 15.27 -13.24
N ARG A 72 10.37 14.44 -14.02
CA ARG A 72 8.91 14.52 -14.12
C ARG A 72 8.23 14.23 -12.78
N MET A 73 8.76 13.30 -11.99
CA MET A 73 8.27 12.97 -10.65
C MET A 73 8.43 14.15 -9.69
N ALA A 74 9.57 14.85 -9.74
CA ALA A 74 9.81 16.07 -8.97
C ALA A 74 8.77 17.15 -9.31
N GLU A 75 8.56 17.40 -10.60
CA GLU A 75 7.58 18.38 -11.07
C GLU A 75 6.13 17.98 -10.71
N ALA A 76 5.77 16.71 -10.89
CA ALA A 76 4.41 16.23 -10.69
C ALA A 76 3.98 16.22 -9.22
N TRP A 77 4.92 15.92 -8.31
CA TRP A 77 4.62 15.78 -6.88
C TRP A 77 5.08 17.00 -6.07
N GLY A 78 5.84 17.92 -6.67
CA GLY A 78 6.49 19.01 -5.93
C GLY A 78 7.53 18.52 -4.92
N LEU A 79 8.16 17.36 -5.19
CA LEU A 79 9.22 16.81 -4.35
C LEU A 79 10.59 17.35 -4.76
N ALA A 80 11.55 17.29 -3.86
CA ALA A 80 12.96 17.60 -4.15
C ALA A 80 13.81 16.33 -4.07
N TRP A 81 14.59 16.04 -5.11
CA TRP A 81 15.59 14.98 -5.05
C TRP A 81 16.86 15.49 -4.37
N GLY A 82 17.37 14.69 -3.45
CA GLY A 82 18.70 14.85 -2.86
C GLY A 82 19.76 14.06 -3.65
N PRO A 83 20.90 13.76 -3.02
CA PRO A 83 21.94 12.93 -3.61
C PRO A 83 21.39 11.55 -4.00
N TYR A 84 21.85 11.04 -5.13
CA TYR A 84 21.52 9.70 -5.60
C TYR A 84 22.70 9.00 -6.25
N ASP A 85 22.69 7.67 -6.19
CA ASP A 85 23.65 6.77 -6.82
C ASP A 85 22.92 5.73 -7.71
N ALA A 86 23.66 4.73 -8.18
CA ALA A 86 23.14 3.68 -9.05
C ALA A 86 22.08 2.76 -8.40
N VAL A 87 21.84 2.88 -7.09
CA VAL A 87 20.93 2.01 -6.32
C VAL A 87 19.88 2.82 -5.55
N ARG A 88 20.24 3.97 -4.97
CA ARG A 88 19.43 4.72 -4.00
C ARG A 88 19.42 6.21 -4.31
N ALA A 89 18.29 6.85 -4.04
CA ALA A 89 18.10 8.29 -4.08
C ALA A 89 17.40 8.74 -2.80
N THR A 90 17.81 9.87 -2.23
CA THR A 90 17.01 10.53 -1.20
C THR A 90 16.03 11.51 -1.85
N ALA A 91 14.82 11.59 -1.30
CA ALA A 91 13.79 12.51 -1.75
C ALA A 91 13.11 13.18 -0.56
N THR A 92 12.89 14.48 -0.66
CA THR A 92 12.06 15.24 0.28
C THR A 92 10.66 15.33 -0.29
N LEU A 93 9.72 14.60 0.30
CA LEU A 93 8.31 14.61 -0.07
C LEU A 93 7.66 15.94 0.29
N PRO A 94 6.62 16.37 -0.45
CA PRO A 94 5.83 17.55 -0.10
C PRO A 94 5.15 17.37 1.26
N ALA A 95 4.75 18.48 1.88
CA ALA A 95 4.10 18.47 3.19
C ALA A 95 2.80 17.65 3.14
N GLY A 96 2.53 16.90 4.22
CA GLY A 96 1.33 16.05 4.35
C GLY A 96 1.47 14.65 3.74
N TRP A 97 2.44 14.43 2.85
CA TRP A 97 2.77 13.10 2.33
C TRP A 97 3.56 12.31 3.37
N ARG A 98 3.45 10.97 3.30
CA ARG A 98 4.05 10.07 4.29
C ARG A 98 4.69 8.85 3.64
N SER A 99 5.69 8.30 4.31
CA SER A 99 6.22 6.96 4.05
C SER A 99 5.63 5.95 5.02
N ARG A 100 5.28 4.76 4.52
CA ARG A 100 4.95 3.59 5.33
C ARG A 100 5.99 2.53 5.10
N ARG A 101 6.68 2.12 6.15
CA ARG A 101 7.66 1.04 6.09
C ARG A 101 6.98 -0.29 6.37
N LEU A 102 6.88 -1.11 5.32
CA LEU A 102 6.57 -2.53 5.41
C LEU A 102 7.89 -3.32 5.41
N PRO A 103 7.87 -4.61 5.78
CA PRO A 103 9.03 -5.47 5.58
C PRO A 103 9.52 -5.34 4.14
N GLU A 104 10.74 -4.82 4.00
CA GLU A 104 11.48 -4.68 2.74
C GLU A 104 10.90 -3.75 1.67
N VAL A 105 9.72 -3.15 1.91
CA VAL A 105 9.02 -2.26 0.98
C VAL A 105 8.68 -0.95 1.69
N THR A 106 9.02 0.17 1.07
CA THR A 106 8.59 1.50 1.47
C THR A 106 7.47 1.96 0.56
N GLN A 107 6.29 2.23 1.12
CA GLN A 107 5.17 2.80 0.39
C GLN A 107 5.15 4.32 0.59
N ILE A 108 4.88 5.07 -0.48
CA ILE A 108 4.64 6.51 -0.44
C ILE A 108 3.15 6.74 -0.57
N VAL A 109 2.56 7.42 0.40
CA VAL A 109 1.15 7.83 0.38
C VAL A 109 1.04 9.34 0.40
N ASP A 110 0.05 9.88 -0.32
CA ASP A 110 -0.21 11.32 -0.31
C ASP A 110 -1.00 11.76 0.96
N GLU A 111 -1.31 13.05 1.03
CA GLU A 111 -2.07 13.67 2.12
C GLU A 111 -3.45 13.02 2.36
N ARG A 112 -4.03 12.40 1.32
CA ARG A 112 -5.34 11.72 1.31
C ARG A 112 -5.21 10.23 1.60
N ASP A 113 -4.03 9.77 1.98
CA ASP A 113 -3.69 8.37 2.25
C ASP A 113 -3.71 7.47 1.00
N VAL A 114 -3.62 8.07 -0.19
CA VAL A 114 -3.62 7.34 -1.45
C VAL A 114 -2.21 6.86 -1.77
N LEU A 115 -2.06 5.56 -2.08
CA LEU A 115 -0.77 4.97 -2.46
C LEU A 115 -0.26 5.52 -3.79
N ARG A 116 0.86 6.23 -3.79
CA ARG A 116 1.46 6.85 -4.98
C ARG A 116 2.61 6.02 -5.56
N ALA A 117 3.44 5.41 -4.71
CA ALA A 117 4.53 4.55 -5.15
C ALA A 117 4.93 3.52 -4.09
N GLU A 118 5.65 2.51 -4.56
CA GLU A 118 6.32 1.49 -3.75
C GLU A 118 7.79 1.42 -4.16
N SER A 119 8.66 1.29 -3.17
CA SER A 119 10.11 1.20 -3.36
C SER A 119 10.69 0.07 -2.53
N SER A 120 11.54 -0.75 -3.14
CA SER A 120 12.32 -1.80 -2.48
C SER A 120 13.82 -1.51 -2.64
N LEU A 121 14.57 -1.65 -1.55
CA LEU A 121 16.02 -1.45 -1.50
C LEU A 121 16.79 -2.77 -1.30
N GLN A 122 16.13 -3.92 -1.48
CA GLN A 122 16.69 -5.26 -1.23
C GLN A 122 17.92 -5.64 -2.08
N GLY A 123 18.37 -4.76 -2.98
CA GLY A 123 19.53 -4.97 -3.84
C GLY A 123 19.23 -5.91 -5.01
N GLY A 124 20.13 -5.93 -6.00
CA GLY A 124 19.97 -6.74 -7.21
C GLY A 124 18.63 -6.49 -7.90
N GLU A 125 18.08 -7.54 -8.52
CA GLU A 125 16.80 -7.49 -9.26
C GLU A 125 15.59 -7.21 -8.35
N MET A 126 15.74 -7.36 -7.04
CA MET A 126 14.68 -7.11 -6.06
C MET A 126 14.55 -5.62 -5.69
N SER A 127 15.52 -4.79 -6.10
CA SER A 127 15.42 -3.33 -5.95
C SER A 127 14.60 -2.72 -7.07
N TYR A 128 13.59 -1.92 -6.69
CA TYR A 128 12.71 -1.25 -7.64
C TYR A 128 12.11 0.02 -7.06
N LEU A 129 11.75 0.94 -7.95
CA LEU A 129 10.80 2.02 -7.69
C LEU A 129 9.64 1.87 -8.69
N LYS A 130 8.43 1.68 -8.15
CA LYS A 130 7.20 1.52 -8.92
C LYS A 130 6.24 2.63 -8.53
N VAL A 131 6.00 3.54 -9.46
CA VAL A 131 4.97 4.57 -9.31
C VAL A 131 3.65 4.07 -9.88
N HIS A 132 2.56 4.29 -9.15
CA HIS A 132 1.25 3.78 -9.52
C HIS A 132 0.47 4.80 -10.36
N PRO A 133 -0.11 4.39 -11.51
CA PRO A 133 -1.04 5.24 -12.23
C PRO A 133 -2.36 5.43 -11.45
N ARG A 134 -3.09 6.49 -11.81
CA ARG A 134 -4.40 6.80 -11.23
C ARG A 134 -5.39 5.67 -11.47
N TYR A 135 -5.51 5.20 -12.70
CA TYR A 135 -6.42 4.11 -13.05
C TYR A 135 -5.70 2.77 -13.05
N TYR A 136 -6.32 1.76 -12.46
CA TYR A 136 -5.77 0.41 -12.45
C TYR A 136 -6.87 -0.65 -12.53
N ILE A 137 -6.52 -1.82 -13.04
CA ILE A 137 -7.43 -2.96 -13.08
C ILE A 137 -7.24 -3.77 -11.80
N ASP A 138 -8.33 -3.92 -11.04
CA ASP A 138 -8.39 -4.77 -9.86
C ASP A 138 -9.22 -6.01 -10.15
N ALA A 139 -8.69 -7.19 -9.81
CA ALA A 139 -9.37 -8.46 -10.03
C ALA A 139 -9.66 -9.10 -8.68
N ARG A 140 -10.94 -9.22 -8.35
CA ARG A 140 -11.41 -9.78 -7.08
C ARG A 140 -12.23 -11.03 -7.35
N LYS A 141 -12.01 -12.05 -6.53
CA LYS A 141 -12.85 -13.25 -6.55
C LYS A 141 -14.25 -12.84 -6.08
N GLY A 142 -15.28 -13.10 -6.88
CA GLY A 142 -16.65 -12.84 -6.49
C GLY A 142 -17.01 -13.64 -5.24
N PHE A 143 -17.71 -13.00 -4.30
CA PHE A 143 -18.32 -13.71 -3.19
C PHE A 143 -19.64 -14.31 -3.68
N GLY A 144 -19.70 -15.65 -3.75
CA GLY A 144 -20.79 -16.45 -4.29
C GLY A 144 -22.11 -16.42 -3.51
N TRP A 145 -22.66 -15.24 -3.23
CA TRP A 145 -24.03 -15.09 -2.72
C TRP A 145 -25.04 -14.86 -3.83
N ARG A 146 -24.60 -14.51 -5.05
CA ARG A 146 -25.47 -14.54 -6.22
C ARG A 146 -25.57 -15.98 -6.67
N LYS A 147 -26.67 -16.64 -6.30
CA LYS A 147 -27.17 -17.80 -7.05
C LYS A 147 -27.21 -17.37 -8.51
N SER A 148 -26.34 -17.92 -9.34
CA SER A 148 -26.46 -17.71 -10.78
C SER A 148 -27.87 -18.19 -11.15
N SER A 149 -28.63 -17.39 -11.90
CA SER A 149 -29.99 -17.76 -12.30
C SER A 149 -30.00 -18.83 -13.41
N LYS A 150 -28.89 -19.54 -13.62
CA LYS A 150 -28.85 -20.77 -14.39
C LYS A 150 -29.09 -21.91 -13.43
N ALA A 151 -30.35 -22.34 -13.37
CA ALA A 151 -30.66 -23.69 -12.95
C ALA A 151 -29.82 -24.67 -13.78
N SER A 152 -28.79 -25.23 -13.16
CA SER A 152 -28.00 -26.31 -13.73
C SER A 152 -27.62 -27.19 -12.55
N ASP A 153 -28.17 -28.41 -12.53
CA ASP A 153 -27.92 -29.47 -11.55
C ASP A 153 -26.48 -30.01 -11.60
N ASP A 154 -25.50 -29.13 -11.84
CA ASP A 154 -24.09 -29.46 -11.95
C ASP A 154 -23.31 -28.75 -10.81
N PRO A 155 -22.96 -29.47 -9.74
CA PRO A 155 -22.27 -28.90 -8.59
C PRO A 155 -20.83 -28.42 -8.90
N ASP A 156 -20.30 -28.71 -10.09
CA ASP A 156 -18.97 -28.26 -10.53
C ASP A 156 -19.00 -26.95 -11.37
N LEU A 157 -20.19 -26.43 -11.70
CA LEU A 157 -20.35 -25.18 -12.47
C LEU A 157 -20.44 -23.90 -11.61
N ASP A 158 -20.64 -24.02 -10.30
CA ASP A 158 -20.66 -22.89 -9.36
C ASP A 158 -19.24 -22.54 -8.87
N GLY A 159 -18.32 -22.32 -9.81
CA GLY A 159 -17.07 -21.62 -9.54
C GLY A 159 -17.35 -20.13 -9.33
N PRO A 160 -16.77 -19.46 -8.33
CA PRO A 160 -17.02 -18.04 -8.11
C PRO A 160 -16.50 -17.22 -9.29
N ASP A 161 -17.40 -16.53 -9.98
CA ASP A 161 -17.06 -15.55 -11.01
C ASP A 161 -16.04 -14.55 -10.47
N TRP A 162 -14.96 -14.30 -11.21
CA TRP A 162 -14.03 -13.21 -10.93
C TRP A 162 -14.62 -11.91 -11.45
N ASN A 163 -14.61 -10.88 -10.61
CA ASN A 163 -14.97 -9.54 -11.03
C ASN A 163 -13.68 -8.74 -11.25
N CYS A 164 -13.54 -8.19 -12.45
CA CYS A 164 -12.48 -7.27 -12.79
C CYS A 164 -13.06 -5.86 -12.88
N TYR A 165 -12.39 -4.90 -12.24
CA TYR A 165 -12.84 -3.53 -12.12
C TYR A 165 -11.77 -2.58 -12.62
N VAL A 166 -12.16 -1.52 -13.32
CA VAL A 166 -11.33 -0.33 -13.48
C VAL A 166 -11.58 0.57 -12.28
N MET A 167 -10.54 0.73 -11.45
CA MET A 167 -10.59 1.49 -10.21
C MET A 167 -9.91 2.86 -10.39
N ASP A 168 -10.51 3.90 -9.81
CA ASP A 168 -9.85 5.20 -9.61
C ASP A 168 -9.14 5.24 -8.26
N ARG A 169 -7.81 5.28 -8.30
CA ARG A 169 -6.97 5.32 -7.11
C ARG A 169 -7.13 6.63 -6.33
N GLU A 170 -7.37 7.75 -7.00
CA GLU A 170 -7.53 9.05 -6.33
C GLU A 170 -8.79 9.09 -5.47
N LYS A 171 -9.85 8.40 -5.90
CA LYS A 171 -11.14 8.35 -5.19
C LYS A 171 -11.34 7.05 -4.40
N SER A 172 -10.47 6.06 -4.56
CA SER A 172 -10.35 4.78 -3.84
C SER A 172 -11.58 3.84 -3.83
N VAL A 173 -12.76 4.30 -4.23
CA VAL A 173 -14.03 3.56 -4.16
C VAL A 173 -14.80 3.57 -5.49
N GLU A 174 -14.43 4.42 -6.44
CA GLU A 174 -15.14 4.54 -7.73
C GLU A 174 -14.72 3.44 -8.71
N VAL A 175 -15.70 2.64 -9.12
CA VAL A 175 -15.59 1.67 -10.22
C VAL A 175 -16.07 2.36 -11.49
N HIS A 176 -15.17 2.49 -12.47
CA HIS A 176 -15.49 3.12 -13.75
C HIS A 176 -16.05 2.11 -14.77
N GLU A 177 -15.57 0.87 -14.74
CA GLU A 177 -15.98 -0.19 -15.65
C GLU A 177 -15.79 -1.56 -14.97
N MET A 178 -16.62 -2.53 -15.33
CA MET A 178 -16.57 -3.87 -14.75
C MET A 178 -16.81 -4.94 -15.81
N THR A 179 -16.00 -5.99 -15.76
CA THR A 179 -16.28 -7.25 -16.47
C THR A 179 -16.19 -8.42 -15.52
N THR A 180 -16.90 -9.49 -15.82
CA THR A 180 -16.80 -10.75 -15.08
C THR A 180 -16.02 -11.78 -15.89
N SER A 181 -15.46 -12.77 -15.20
CA SER A 181 -14.76 -13.91 -15.79
C SER A 181 -15.16 -15.17 -15.04
N SER A 182 -15.67 -16.17 -15.77
CA SER A 182 -16.13 -17.44 -15.20
C SER A 182 -15.01 -18.31 -14.64
N SER A 183 -13.75 -18.02 -14.99
CA SER A 183 -12.60 -18.76 -14.50
C SER A 183 -11.39 -17.85 -14.25
N LYS A 184 -10.40 -18.38 -13.54
CA LYS A 184 -9.10 -17.71 -13.40
C LYS A 184 -8.31 -17.72 -14.72
N ALA A 185 -8.53 -18.72 -15.58
CA ALA A 185 -7.86 -18.83 -16.87
C ALA A 185 -8.32 -17.73 -17.84
N ASP A 186 -9.58 -17.31 -17.74
CA ASP A 186 -10.16 -16.28 -18.60
C ASP A 186 -9.92 -14.84 -18.07
N LEU A 187 -9.23 -14.71 -16.93
CA LEU A 187 -8.97 -13.42 -16.29
C LEU A 187 -8.14 -12.49 -17.19
N ASP A 188 -7.24 -13.05 -17.99
CA ASP A 188 -6.41 -12.28 -18.91
C ASP A 188 -7.25 -11.70 -20.07
N ASN A 189 -8.28 -12.40 -20.53
CA ASN A 189 -9.23 -11.89 -21.53
C ASN A 189 -10.10 -10.76 -20.95
N ALA A 190 -10.56 -10.92 -19.71
CA ALA A 190 -11.27 -9.88 -18.97
C ALA A 190 -10.39 -8.62 -18.79
N ARG A 191 -9.12 -8.80 -18.39
CA ARG A 191 -8.14 -7.70 -18.28
C ARG A 191 -7.87 -7.03 -19.62
N ALA A 192 -7.71 -7.80 -20.70
CA ALA A 192 -7.48 -7.25 -22.04
C ALA A 192 -8.66 -6.38 -22.50
N THR A 193 -9.89 -6.81 -22.22
CA THR A 193 -11.11 -6.03 -22.49
C THR A 193 -11.11 -4.70 -21.74
N LEU A 194 -10.84 -4.72 -20.44
CA LEU A 194 -10.77 -3.49 -19.63
C LEU A 194 -9.60 -2.59 -20.03
N LEU A 195 -8.47 -3.18 -20.44
CA LEU A 195 -7.32 -2.43 -20.92
C LEU A 195 -7.65 -1.67 -22.20
N LYS A 196 -8.40 -2.30 -23.12
CA LYS A 196 -8.88 -1.64 -24.34
C LYS A 196 -9.82 -0.48 -24.00
N TRP A 197 -10.75 -0.68 -23.06
CA TRP A 197 -11.63 0.38 -22.59
C TRP A 197 -10.84 1.56 -21.98
N LEU A 198 -9.80 1.27 -21.19
CA LEU A 198 -8.90 2.27 -20.63
C LEU A 198 -8.13 3.04 -21.71
N ASP A 199 -7.65 2.33 -22.75
CA ASP A 199 -6.97 2.96 -23.89
C ASP A 199 -7.89 3.92 -24.66
N GLU A 200 -9.19 3.61 -24.74
CA GLU A 200 -10.19 4.45 -25.41
C GLU A 200 -10.61 5.67 -24.57
N HIS A 201 -10.82 5.51 -23.26
CA HIS A 201 -11.36 6.57 -22.39
C HIS A 201 -10.28 7.39 -21.69
N TYR A 202 -9.12 6.80 -21.40
CA TYR A 202 -8.00 7.42 -20.72
C TYR A 202 -6.68 7.10 -21.43
N PRO A 203 -6.43 7.59 -22.66
CA PRO A 203 -5.29 7.17 -23.49
C PRO A 203 -3.91 7.26 -22.83
N LYS A 204 -3.73 8.15 -21.83
CA LYS A 204 -2.49 8.31 -21.07
C LYS A 204 -2.47 7.53 -19.75
N HIS A 205 -3.37 6.57 -19.52
CA HIS A 205 -3.54 5.91 -18.21
C HIS A 205 -2.28 5.14 -17.76
N ARG A 206 -1.42 4.76 -18.70
CA ARG A 206 -0.14 4.10 -18.43
C ARG A 206 0.92 5.05 -17.86
N ASP A 207 0.77 6.36 -18.06
CA ASP A 207 1.66 7.37 -17.47
C ASP A 207 1.29 7.54 -15.98
N PRO A 208 2.21 7.24 -15.05
CA PRO A 208 1.92 7.29 -13.62
C PRO A 208 1.58 8.69 -13.10
N PHE A 209 1.89 9.75 -13.85
CA PHE A 209 1.64 11.14 -13.43
C PHE A 209 0.43 11.78 -14.15
N ALA A 210 -0.17 11.10 -15.12
CA ALA A 210 -1.32 11.61 -15.85
C ALA A 210 -2.62 11.46 -15.06
N TYR A 211 -3.56 12.38 -15.32
CA TYR A 211 -4.92 12.40 -14.78
C TYR A 211 -5.03 12.64 -13.28
N TRP A 212 -3.95 12.68 -12.52
CA TRP A 212 -4.01 13.03 -11.11
C TRP A 212 -4.32 14.51 -10.92
N THR A 213 -5.29 14.84 -10.06
CA THR A 213 -5.73 16.23 -9.90
C THR A 213 -4.60 17.14 -9.38
N ASP A 214 -3.68 16.61 -8.58
CA ASP A 214 -2.50 17.30 -8.07
C ASP A 214 -1.39 17.46 -9.12
N CYS A 215 -1.27 16.53 -10.09
CA CYS A 215 -0.19 16.56 -11.09
C CYS A 215 -0.55 17.32 -12.37
N GLU A 216 -1.84 17.58 -12.62
CA GLU A 216 -2.34 18.31 -13.80
C GLU A 216 -2.54 19.80 -13.54
N ARG A 217 -2.53 20.24 -12.27
CA ARG A 217 -2.58 21.67 -11.97
C ARG A 217 -1.21 22.30 -12.24
N PRO A 218 -1.13 23.41 -12.99
CA PRO A 218 0.08 24.20 -13.02
C PRO A 218 0.36 24.72 -11.60
N LEU A 219 1.59 24.52 -11.14
CA LEU A 219 2.13 25.12 -9.91
C LEU A 219 2.01 26.64 -9.93
#